data_AF-A0A1Q4R0W9-F1
#
_entry.id   AF-A0A1Q4R0W9-F1
#
_cell.length_a   1.000
_cell.length_b   1.000
_cell.length_c   1.000
_cell.angle_alpha   90.00
_cell.angle_beta   90.00
_cell.angle_gamma   90.00
#
_symmetry.space_group_name_H-M   'P 1'
#
loop_
_entity.id
_entity.type
_entity.pdbx_description
1 polymer ?
#
loop_
_entity_poly.entity_id
_entity_poly.type
_entity_poly.pdbx_seq_one_letter_code
_entity_poly.pdbx_strand_id
1 'polypeptide(L)'
;MSNSQISSVRRQREKKKRQLQQRQTQLKHHWALHQAKQQATQMGLKGAQRHLSRPRGMSELDASVLDVMLEIWSRRGTFAPANLANIFLQQTESVSYADYKQALMRYLWTAIADEDGLQPLRQKMQETLDQLWPDQDRKKVDLRLKLRTCNRLISLITTQGYPYPSPMFTLLAVQEQYDVFGLILLRLMLLSRPSYQCFADAIAALREYYDKLKNSKSQWIVHFLEAFQLNISEYLDRSFDQKNKFKPQNHE
;
A
#
# COMPACT_ATOMS: atom_id res chain seq x y z
N MET A 1 -27.62 39.58 26.78
CA MET A 1 -26.60 39.35 25.73
C MET A 1 -27.19 38.45 24.66
N SER A 2 -27.18 38.88 23.39
CA SER A 2 -27.95 38.26 22.30
C SER A 2 -27.36 36.95 21.80
N ASN A 3 -28.22 35.98 21.43
CA ASN A 3 -27.86 34.67 20.84
C ASN A 3 -26.93 34.76 19.61
N SER A 4 -26.84 35.92 18.94
CA SER A 4 -25.92 36.14 17.81
C SER A 4 -24.45 36.32 18.25
N GLN A 5 -24.18 36.81 19.46
CA GLN A 5 -22.82 36.98 19.98
C GLN A 5 -22.22 35.65 20.48
N ILE A 6 -23.05 34.74 20.99
CA ILE A 6 -22.61 33.42 21.48
C ILE A 6 -22.24 32.50 20.30
N SER A 7 -22.99 32.59 19.19
CA SER A 7 -22.72 31.83 17.96
C SER A 7 -21.48 32.33 17.20
N SER A 8 -21.19 33.64 17.22
CA SER A 8 -19.98 34.20 16.61
C SER A 8 -18.71 33.82 17.37
N VAL A 9 -18.76 33.79 18.71
CA VAL A 9 -17.64 33.35 19.57
C VAL A 9 -17.38 31.84 19.43
N ARG A 10 -18.42 31.00 19.33
CA ARG A 10 -18.26 29.56 19.03
C ARG A 10 -17.60 29.33 17.67
N ARG A 11 -18.03 30.04 16.61
CA ARG A 11 -17.39 29.97 15.28
C ARG A 11 -15.92 30.42 15.31
N GLN A 12 -15.58 31.45 16.08
CA GLN A 12 -14.19 31.89 16.23
C GLN A 12 -13.31 30.86 16.95
N ARG A 13 -13.85 30.18 17.98
CA ARG A 13 -13.14 29.08 18.69
C ARG A 13 -12.91 27.87 17.80
N GLU A 14 -13.89 27.48 16.99
CA GLU A 14 -13.74 26.38 16.03
C GLU A 14 -12.72 26.69 14.94
N LYS A 15 -12.72 27.93 14.41
CA LYS A 15 -11.69 28.38 13.45
C LYS A 15 -10.29 28.32 14.05
N LYS A 16 -10.10 28.78 15.29
CA LYS A 16 -8.81 28.69 16.00
C LYS A 16 -8.39 27.24 16.23
N LYS A 17 -9.31 26.35 16.59
CA LYS A 17 -9.03 24.91 16.78
C LYS A 17 -8.59 24.24 15.48
N ARG A 18 -9.25 24.55 14.36
CA ARG A 18 -8.86 24.07 13.03
C ARG A 18 -7.49 24.60 12.60
N GLN A 19 -7.20 25.88 12.84
CA GLN A 19 -5.88 26.47 12.58
C GLN A 19 -4.77 25.84 13.43
N LEU A 20 -5.07 25.53 14.70
CA LEU A 20 -4.12 24.88 15.60
C LEU A 20 -3.82 23.44 15.17
N GLN A 21 -4.86 22.68 14.81
CA GLN A 21 -4.71 21.34 14.25
C GLN A 21 -3.91 21.37 12.95
N GLN A 22 -4.19 22.31 12.05
CA GLN A 22 -3.42 22.50 10.82
C GLN A 22 -1.94 22.82 11.11
N ARG A 23 -1.64 23.68 12.09
CA ARG A 23 -0.26 23.96 12.52
C ARG A 23 0.43 22.75 13.12
N GLN A 24 -0.24 21.97 13.96
CA GLN A 24 0.32 20.75 14.55
C GLN A 24 0.61 19.71 13.47
N THR A 25 -0.31 19.54 12.52
CA THR A 25 -0.11 18.69 11.35
C THR A 25 1.09 19.17 10.52
N GLN A 26 1.21 20.48 10.26
CA GLN A 26 2.37 21.07 9.57
C GLN A 26 3.70 20.83 10.29
N LEU A 27 3.74 20.94 11.62
CA LEU A 27 4.95 20.71 12.41
C LEU A 27 5.36 19.23 12.39
N LYS A 28 4.40 18.32 12.52
CA LYS A 28 4.64 16.87 12.38
C LYS A 28 5.20 16.53 10.99
N HIS A 29 4.69 17.18 9.93
CA HIS A 29 5.19 17.00 8.57
C HIS A 29 6.59 17.57 8.35
N HIS A 30 6.90 18.76 8.87
CA HIS A 30 8.23 19.35 8.73
C HIS A 30 9.28 18.49 9.45
N TRP A 31 8.93 17.96 10.62
CA TRP A 31 9.79 17.07 11.38
C TRP A 31 10.07 15.76 10.62
N ALA A 32 9.05 15.13 10.04
CA ALA A 32 9.21 13.93 9.21
C ALA A 32 10.11 14.16 7.98
N LEU A 33 9.94 15.29 7.28
CA LEU A 33 10.77 15.65 6.11
C LEU A 33 12.23 15.91 6.49
N HIS A 34 12.47 16.58 7.60
CA HIS A 34 13.82 16.86 8.09
C HIS A 34 14.53 15.56 8.52
N GLN A 35 13.80 14.66 9.17
CA GLN A 35 14.31 13.35 9.57
C GLN A 35 14.66 12.47 8.37
N ALA A 36 13.79 12.40 7.36
CA ALA A 36 14.04 11.67 6.11
C ALA A 36 15.29 12.18 5.36
N LYS A 37 15.47 13.51 5.27
CA LYS A 37 16.66 14.13 4.65
C LYS A 37 17.95 13.81 5.42
N GLN A 38 17.91 13.83 6.74
CA GLN A 38 19.08 13.50 7.56
C GLN A 38 19.45 12.02 7.44
N GLN A 39 18.47 11.12 7.43
CA GLN A 39 18.69 9.68 7.24
C GLN A 39 19.25 9.34 5.85
N ALA A 40 18.71 9.95 4.78
CA ALA A 40 19.23 9.77 3.42
C ALA A 40 20.69 10.27 3.27
N THR A 41 21.05 11.32 4.02
CA THR A 41 22.43 11.85 4.05
C THR A 41 23.38 10.94 4.83
N GLN A 42 22.92 10.36 5.94
CA GLN A 42 23.70 9.41 6.76
C GLN A 42 23.93 8.07 6.05
N MET A 43 22.99 7.63 5.21
CA MET A 43 23.09 6.36 4.46
C MET A 43 23.85 6.45 3.13
N GLY A 44 24.37 7.62 2.75
CA GLY A 44 25.22 7.78 1.56
C GLY A 44 24.54 7.52 0.19
N LEU A 45 23.19 7.51 0.15
CA LEU A 45 22.38 7.17 -1.03
C LEU A 45 22.33 8.32 -2.06
N LYS A 46 23.44 8.58 -2.75
CA LYS A 46 23.56 9.63 -3.80
C LYS A 46 22.59 9.44 -4.99
N GLY A 47 22.11 8.22 -5.23
CA GLY A 47 21.12 7.89 -6.27
C GLY A 47 19.71 8.39 -5.94
N ALA A 48 19.25 8.20 -4.70
CA ALA A 48 17.95 8.70 -4.23
C ALA A 48 17.85 10.23 -4.36
N GLN A 49 18.93 10.96 -4.07
CA GLN A 49 19.02 12.42 -4.32
C GLN A 49 18.82 12.80 -5.79
N ARG A 50 19.35 12.03 -6.75
CA ARG A 50 19.22 12.34 -8.19
C ARG A 50 17.84 11.98 -8.75
N HIS A 51 17.22 10.89 -8.28
CA HIS A 51 15.88 10.49 -8.71
C HIS A 51 14.78 11.41 -8.14
N LEU A 52 14.97 11.95 -6.93
CA LEU A 52 14.13 13.02 -6.37
C LEU A 52 14.27 14.37 -7.12
N SER A 53 15.28 14.52 -7.97
CA SER A 53 15.58 15.78 -8.68
C SER A 53 14.90 15.90 -10.05
N ARG A 54 14.24 14.85 -10.55
CA ARG A 54 13.52 14.88 -11.84
C ARG A 54 12.00 14.90 -11.59
N PRO A 55 11.28 15.96 -11.94
CA PRO A 55 9.84 15.99 -11.78
C PRO A 55 9.19 15.15 -12.90
N ARG A 56 8.69 13.96 -12.56
CA ARG A 56 7.69 13.26 -13.39
C ARG A 56 6.29 13.65 -12.94
N GLY A 57 5.37 13.73 -13.91
CA GLY A 57 3.96 14.00 -13.64
C GLY A 57 3.25 12.76 -13.10
N MET A 58 2.30 12.96 -12.19
CA MET A 58 1.49 11.92 -11.53
C MET A 58 0.75 10.99 -12.53
N SER A 59 0.49 11.43 -13.77
CA SER A 59 -0.20 10.64 -14.81
C SER A 59 0.62 9.48 -15.39
N GLU A 60 1.95 9.64 -15.55
CA GLU A 60 2.80 8.63 -16.22
C GLU A 60 3.12 7.45 -15.29
N LEU A 61 3.07 7.71 -13.98
CA LEU A 61 3.28 6.74 -12.90
C LEU A 61 2.12 5.75 -12.73
N ASP A 62 0.89 6.21 -12.98
CA ASP A 62 -0.34 5.43 -12.82
C ASP A 62 -0.42 4.29 -13.85
N ALA A 63 -0.34 4.65 -15.14
CA ALA A 63 -0.38 3.67 -16.22
C ALA A 63 0.73 2.63 -16.09
N SER A 64 1.95 3.08 -15.74
CA SER A 64 3.11 2.19 -15.71
C SER A 64 3.15 1.26 -14.48
N VAL A 65 2.67 1.67 -13.31
CA VAL A 65 2.47 0.75 -12.16
C VAL A 65 1.46 -0.34 -12.50
N LEU A 66 0.36 0.06 -13.13
CA LEU A 66 -0.72 -0.83 -13.52
C LEU A 66 -0.29 -1.81 -14.63
N ASP A 67 0.43 -1.33 -15.64
CA ASP A 67 1.00 -2.14 -16.70
C ASP A 67 2.00 -3.16 -16.17
N VAL A 68 2.89 -2.71 -15.26
CA VAL A 68 3.85 -3.58 -14.58
C VAL A 68 3.12 -4.69 -13.84
N MET A 69 2.05 -4.36 -13.10
CA MET A 69 1.24 -5.35 -12.37
C MET A 69 0.48 -6.32 -13.29
N LEU A 70 -0.06 -5.82 -14.41
CA LEU A 70 -0.70 -6.65 -15.44
C LEU A 70 0.31 -7.59 -16.10
N GLU A 71 1.56 -7.16 -16.28
CA GLU A 71 2.62 -7.99 -16.82
C GLU A 71 2.96 -9.17 -15.88
N ILE A 72 3.11 -8.92 -14.57
CA ILE A 72 3.24 -10.00 -13.55
C ILE A 72 2.10 -10.99 -13.68
N TRP A 73 0.89 -10.44 -13.85
CA TRP A 73 -0.33 -11.21 -13.93
C TRP A 73 -0.43 -12.05 -15.21
N SER A 74 0.14 -11.60 -16.33
CA SER A 74 0.13 -12.33 -17.60
C SER A 74 1.11 -13.51 -17.64
N ARG A 75 2.15 -13.51 -16.79
CA ARG A 75 3.28 -14.46 -16.84
C ARG A 75 3.33 -15.45 -15.65
N ARG A 76 2.17 -15.76 -15.03
CA ARG A 76 2.01 -16.52 -13.76
C ARG A 76 2.77 -17.86 -13.64
N GLY A 77 3.24 -18.46 -14.73
CA GLY A 77 3.93 -19.76 -14.71
C GLY A 77 5.39 -19.75 -14.24
N THR A 78 6.02 -18.58 -14.05
CA THR A 78 7.47 -18.48 -13.79
C THR A 78 7.87 -17.61 -12.62
N PHE A 79 6.91 -17.16 -11.80
CA PHE A 79 7.12 -16.15 -10.77
C PHE A 79 6.98 -16.74 -9.36
N ALA A 80 8.03 -16.66 -8.53
CA ALA A 80 8.04 -17.30 -7.20
C ALA A 80 6.87 -16.88 -6.29
N PRO A 81 6.44 -15.60 -6.24
CA PRO A 81 5.23 -15.22 -5.50
C PRO A 81 3.93 -15.76 -6.09
N ALA A 82 3.85 -15.99 -7.40
CA ALA A 82 2.67 -16.63 -8.00
C ALA A 82 2.56 -18.10 -7.57
N ASN A 83 3.69 -18.79 -7.42
CA ASN A 83 3.71 -20.16 -6.87
C ASN A 83 3.23 -20.18 -5.41
N LEU A 84 3.70 -19.25 -4.57
CA LEU A 84 3.23 -19.14 -3.19
C LEU A 84 1.73 -18.82 -3.12
N ALA A 85 1.24 -17.94 -3.99
CA ALA A 85 -0.19 -17.65 -4.09
C ALA A 85 -1.01 -18.89 -4.50
N ASN A 86 -0.52 -19.68 -5.47
CA ASN A 86 -1.17 -20.92 -5.89
C ASN A 86 -1.22 -21.95 -4.77
N ILE A 87 -0.12 -22.16 -4.04
CA ILE A 87 -0.05 -23.06 -2.88
C ILE A 87 -1.07 -22.60 -1.83
N PHE A 88 -1.09 -21.31 -1.50
CA PHE A 88 -2.06 -20.76 -0.56
C PHE A 88 -3.51 -20.99 -1.01
N LEU A 89 -3.82 -20.76 -2.29
CA LEU A 89 -5.17 -20.95 -2.83
C LEU A 89 -5.62 -22.41 -2.76
N GLN A 90 -4.71 -23.36 -3.03
CA GLN A 90 -4.98 -24.80 -2.91
C GLN A 90 -5.19 -25.22 -1.45
N GLN A 91 -4.33 -24.77 -0.53
CA GLN A 91 -4.43 -25.08 0.90
C GLN A 91 -5.69 -24.50 1.55
N THR A 92 -6.24 -23.43 0.98
CA THR A 92 -7.42 -22.73 1.51
C THR A 92 -8.69 -22.97 0.71
N GLU A 93 -8.73 -24.01 -0.12
CA GLU A 93 -9.91 -24.29 -0.94
C GLU A 93 -11.09 -24.82 -0.11
N SER A 94 -10.82 -25.62 0.93
CA SER A 94 -11.83 -26.32 1.74
C SER A 94 -11.98 -25.81 3.18
N VAL A 95 -11.27 -24.75 3.54
CA VAL A 95 -11.25 -24.24 4.92
C VAL A 95 -12.43 -23.32 5.24
N SER A 96 -12.71 -23.15 6.54
CA SER A 96 -13.67 -22.16 7.03
C SER A 96 -13.18 -20.73 6.76
N TYR A 97 -14.08 -19.77 6.70
CA TYR A 97 -13.70 -18.37 6.50
C TYR A 97 -12.88 -17.83 7.69
N ALA A 98 -13.14 -18.29 8.92
CA ALA A 98 -12.31 -17.95 10.07
C ALA A 98 -10.84 -18.41 9.89
N ASP A 99 -10.64 -19.67 9.50
CA ASP A 99 -9.30 -20.22 9.28
C ASP A 99 -8.61 -19.55 8.08
N TYR A 100 -9.38 -19.23 7.04
CA TYR A 100 -8.90 -18.45 5.90
C TYR A 100 -8.33 -17.11 6.33
N LYS A 101 -9.01 -16.35 7.20
CA LYS A 101 -8.52 -15.05 7.70
C LYS A 101 -7.17 -15.18 8.42
N GLN A 102 -7.02 -16.19 9.27
CA GLN A 102 -5.75 -16.45 9.96
C GLN A 102 -4.63 -16.91 9.02
N ALA A 103 -4.96 -17.77 8.06
CA ALA A 103 -4.01 -18.20 7.03
C ALA A 103 -3.58 -17.02 6.16
N LEU A 104 -4.51 -16.13 5.80
CA LEU A 104 -4.26 -14.95 4.98
C LEU A 104 -3.25 -14.01 5.65
N MET A 105 -3.40 -13.74 6.96
CA MET A 105 -2.43 -12.92 7.68
C MET A 105 -1.02 -13.52 7.66
N ARG A 106 -0.91 -14.83 7.90
CA ARG A 106 0.38 -15.54 7.83
C ARG A 106 0.99 -15.44 6.43
N TYR A 107 0.20 -15.71 5.40
CA TYR A 107 0.63 -15.60 4.01
C TYR A 107 1.12 -14.20 3.65
N LEU A 108 0.36 -13.17 4.01
CA LEU A 108 0.70 -11.79 3.69
C LEU A 108 1.98 -11.33 4.40
N TRP A 109 2.27 -11.84 5.61
CA TRP A 109 3.44 -11.48 6.42
C TRP A 109 4.64 -12.40 6.22
N THR A 110 4.51 -13.47 5.44
CA THR A 110 5.61 -14.39 5.17
C THR A 110 6.76 -13.63 4.50
N ALA A 111 8.01 -13.79 4.96
CA ALA A 111 9.18 -13.10 4.42
C ALA A 111 9.14 -11.55 4.48
N ILE A 112 8.26 -10.97 5.30
CA ILE A 112 8.38 -9.58 5.76
C ILE A 112 9.11 -9.65 7.10
N ALA A 113 10.22 -8.91 7.23
CA ALA A 113 10.95 -8.86 8.49
C ALA A 113 10.05 -8.29 9.60
N ASP A 114 10.10 -8.88 10.79
CA ASP A 114 9.42 -8.33 11.98
C ASP A 114 10.23 -7.10 12.46
N GLU A 115 10.04 -5.98 11.76
CA GLU A 115 10.54 -4.67 12.16
C GLU A 115 9.54 -4.02 13.13
N ASP A 116 10.05 -3.42 14.21
CA ASP A 116 9.23 -2.77 15.25
C ASP A 116 8.27 -1.71 14.68
N GLY A 117 8.62 -1.07 13.56
CA GLY A 117 7.80 -0.07 12.88
C GLY A 117 6.54 -0.61 12.19
N LEU A 118 6.48 -1.92 11.90
CA LEU A 118 5.40 -2.56 11.14
C LEU A 118 4.34 -3.22 12.02
N GLN A 119 4.58 -3.34 13.33
CA GLN A 119 3.61 -3.90 14.28
C GLN A 119 2.23 -3.20 14.24
N PRO A 120 2.13 -1.86 14.16
CA PRO A 120 0.84 -1.18 14.06
C PRO A 120 0.06 -1.56 12.79
N LEU A 121 0.76 -1.73 11.66
CA LEU A 121 0.15 -2.16 10.39
C LEU A 121 -0.37 -3.60 10.50
N ARG A 122 0.48 -4.51 11.01
CA ARG A 122 0.14 -5.92 11.21
C ARG A 122 -1.08 -6.07 12.10
N GLN A 123 -1.07 -5.42 13.26
CA GLN A 123 -2.18 -5.44 14.20
C GLN A 123 -3.45 -4.89 13.56
N LYS A 124 -3.35 -3.76 12.83
CA LYS A 124 -4.54 -3.17 12.22
C LYS A 124 -5.17 -4.04 11.15
N MET A 125 -4.34 -4.75 10.38
CA MET A 125 -4.81 -5.72 9.39
C MET A 125 -5.45 -6.94 10.04
N GLN A 126 -4.86 -7.45 11.13
CA GLN A 126 -5.45 -8.54 11.91
C GLN A 126 -6.82 -8.15 12.47
N GLU A 127 -6.92 -7.01 13.16
CA GLU A 127 -8.18 -6.49 13.69
C GLU A 127 -9.26 -6.35 12.61
N THR A 128 -8.86 -5.82 11.44
CA THR A 128 -9.78 -5.64 10.33
C THR A 128 -10.29 -6.98 9.80
N LEU A 129 -9.42 -7.99 9.72
CA LEU A 129 -9.82 -9.33 9.31
C LEU A 129 -10.73 -9.98 10.35
N ASP A 130 -10.38 -9.94 11.62
CA ASP A 130 -11.18 -10.58 12.67
C ASP A 130 -12.62 -10.06 12.67
N GLN A 131 -12.81 -8.76 12.38
CA GLN A 131 -14.12 -8.11 12.30
C GLN A 131 -14.83 -8.27 10.94
N LEU A 132 -14.16 -8.79 9.91
CA LEU A 132 -14.75 -8.98 8.58
C LEU A 132 -15.74 -10.14 8.59
N TRP A 133 -17.01 -9.82 8.33
CA TRP A 133 -18.14 -10.73 8.12
C TRP A 133 -18.18 -11.94 9.06
N PRO A 134 -18.31 -11.72 10.39
CA PRO A 134 -18.33 -12.81 11.37
C PRO A 134 -19.43 -13.85 11.10
N ASP A 135 -20.57 -13.44 10.53
CA ASP A 135 -21.67 -14.34 10.16
C ASP A 135 -21.28 -15.37 9.06
N GLN A 136 -20.16 -15.17 8.39
CA GLN A 136 -19.64 -16.06 7.35
C GLN A 136 -18.52 -16.97 7.89
N ASP A 137 -18.05 -16.79 9.13
CA ASP A 137 -16.86 -17.45 9.67
C ASP A 137 -16.92 -18.97 9.63
N ARG A 138 -18.10 -19.54 9.85
CA ARG A 138 -18.33 -20.99 9.81
C ARG A 138 -18.54 -21.55 8.40
N LYS A 139 -18.67 -20.69 7.38
CA LYS A 139 -18.89 -21.12 6.01
C LYS A 139 -17.57 -21.41 5.31
N LYS A 140 -17.62 -22.31 4.35
CA LYS A 140 -16.52 -22.55 3.41
C LYS A 140 -16.22 -21.26 2.65
N VAL A 141 -14.95 -20.90 2.55
CA VAL A 141 -14.55 -19.70 1.80
C VAL A 141 -14.81 -19.90 0.31
N ASP A 142 -15.47 -18.95 -0.33
CA ASP A 142 -15.74 -18.95 -1.77
C ASP A 142 -14.98 -17.80 -2.47
N LEU A 143 -15.03 -17.77 -3.80
CA LEU A 143 -14.37 -16.73 -4.59
C LEU A 143 -14.88 -15.32 -4.26
N ARG A 144 -16.15 -15.19 -3.87
CA ARG A 144 -16.77 -13.90 -3.54
C ARG A 144 -16.24 -13.36 -2.22
N LEU A 145 -16.11 -14.20 -1.20
CA LEU A 145 -15.48 -13.86 0.07
C LEU A 145 -14.01 -13.50 -0.14
N LYS A 146 -13.25 -14.32 -0.88
CA LYS A 146 -11.84 -14.01 -1.20
C LYS A 146 -11.69 -12.63 -1.84
N LEU A 147 -12.50 -12.32 -2.86
CA LEU A 147 -12.51 -11.02 -3.53
C LEU A 147 -12.82 -9.88 -2.57
N ARG A 148 -13.92 -9.98 -1.81
CA ARG A 148 -14.33 -8.91 -0.88
C ARG A 148 -13.29 -8.69 0.22
N THR A 149 -12.69 -9.77 0.76
CA THR A 149 -11.60 -9.68 1.74
C THR A 149 -10.39 -8.98 1.15
N CYS A 150 -9.96 -9.36 -0.06
CA CYS A 150 -8.82 -8.72 -0.72
C CYS A 150 -9.08 -7.24 -0.99
N ASN A 151 -10.25 -6.88 -1.53
CA ASN A 151 -10.62 -5.48 -1.77
C ASN A 151 -10.62 -4.67 -0.46
N ARG A 152 -11.14 -5.24 0.63
CA ARG A 152 -11.16 -4.56 1.92
C ARG A 152 -9.76 -4.29 2.45
N LEU A 153 -8.83 -5.23 2.31
CA LEU A 153 -7.43 -5.04 2.70
C LEU A 153 -6.72 -4.03 1.80
N ILE A 154 -6.96 -4.05 0.48
CA ILE A 154 -6.45 -3.04 -0.45
C ILE A 154 -6.91 -1.66 -0.02
N SER A 155 -8.22 -1.46 0.21
CA SER A 155 -8.72 -0.17 0.72
C SER A 155 -8.05 0.19 2.04
N LEU A 156 -7.98 -0.73 3.01
CA LEU A 156 -7.34 -0.45 4.30
C LEU A 156 -5.93 0.12 4.17
N ILE A 157 -5.10 -0.40 3.25
CA ILE A 157 -3.71 0.07 3.06
C ILE A 157 -3.54 1.16 2.01
N THR A 158 -4.61 1.56 1.30
CA THR A 158 -4.58 2.61 0.28
C THR A 158 -5.53 3.77 0.61
N THR A 159 -6.84 3.52 0.64
CA THR A 159 -7.90 4.53 0.73
C THR A 159 -8.99 4.15 1.75
N GLN A 160 -9.41 5.11 2.57
CA GLN A 160 -10.49 4.89 3.55
C GLN A 160 -11.58 5.95 3.39
N GLY A 161 -12.79 5.52 3.04
CA GLY A 161 -13.94 6.41 2.87
C GLY A 161 -13.79 7.35 1.68
N TYR A 162 -13.34 6.82 0.54
CA TYR A 162 -13.11 7.45 -0.78
C TYR A 162 -13.50 8.94 -0.88
N PRO A 163 -12.58 9.84 -1.30
CA PRO A 163 -11.27 9.60 -1.93
C PRO A 163 -10.07 9.79 -0.99
N TYR A 164 -10.24 9.65 0.33
CA TYR A 164 -9.17 9.98 1.28
C TYR A 164 -8.13 8.86 1.44
N PRO A 165 -6.82 9.20 1.53
CA PRO A 165 -5.78 8.23 1.86
C PRO A 165 -6.07 7.58 3.22
N SER A 166 -5.84 6.28 3.33
CA SER A 166 -6.01 5.62 4.61
C SER A 166 -4.90 6.05 5.60
N PRO A 167 -5.16 5.95 6.92
CA PRO A 167 -4.12 6.15 7.91
C PRO A 167 -2.92 5.21 7.73
N MET A 168 -3.16 3.98 7.25
CA MET A 168 -2.10 2.99 6.99
C MET A 168 -1.26 3.38 5.78
N PHE A 169 -1.89 3.87 4.71
CA PHE A 169 -1.17 4.40 3.55
C PHE A 169 -0.24 5.54 3.97
N THR A 170 -0.76 6.47 4.77
CA THR A 170 0.03 7.60 5.28
C THR A 170 1.19 7.12 6.17
N LEU A 171 0.96 6.13 7.03
CA LEU A 171 2.00 5.55 7.89
C LEU A 171 3.12 4.92 7.06
N LEU A 172 2.76 4.01 6.15
CA LEU A 172 3.70 3.32 5.26
C LEU A 172 4.55 4.29 4.45
N ALA A 173 3.92 5.33 3.94
CA ALA A 173 4.59 6.28 3.08
C ALA A 173 5.41 7.33 3.85
N VAL A 174 5.09 7.63 5.12
CA VAL A 174 5.97 8.40 6.03
C VAL A 174 7.18 7.58 6.49
N GLN A 175 7.01 6.26 6.66
CA GLN A 175 8.07 5.34 7.05
C GLN A 175 8.89 4.81 5.87
N GLU A 176 8.59 5.25 4.64
CA GLU A 176 9.28 4.79 3.43
C GLU A 176 9.24 3.25 3.24
N GLN A 177 8.16 2.62 3.71
CA GLN A 177 7.95 1.17 3.66
C GLN A 177 7.33 0.75 2.31
N TYR A 178 7.97 1.17 1.20
CA TYR A 178 7.49 0.90 -0.17
C TYR A 178 7.55 -0.57 -0.55
N ASP A 179 8.54 -1.31 -0.04
CA ASP A 179 8.70 -2.75 -0.31
C ASP A 179 7.59 -3.57 0.33
N VAL A 180 7.26 -3.26 1.59
CA VAL A 180 6.17 -3.89 2.33
C VAL A 180 4.83 -3.58 1.67
N PHE A 181 4.61 -2.32 1.30
CA PHE A 181 3.41 -1.90 0.57
C PHE A 181 3.27 -2.64 -0.77
N GLY A 182 4.35 -2.70 -1.57
CA GLY A 182 4.47 -3.46 -2.82
C GLY A 182 4.14 -4.93 -2.67
N LEU A 183 4.81 -5.59 -1.74
CA LEU A 183 4.69 -7.02 -1.56
C LEU A 183 3.27 -7.43 -1.11
N ILE A 184 2.67 -6.67 -0.17
CA ILE A 184 1.31 -6.96 0.30
C ILE A 184 0.30 -6.78 -0.83
N LEU A 185 0.35 -5.67 -1.57
CA LEU A 185 -0.57 -5.41 -2.67
C LEU A 185 -0.46 -6.46 -3.76
N LEU A 186 0.78 -6.78 -4.16
CA LEU A 186 1.07 -7.83 -5.12
C LEU A 186 0.45 -9.16 -4.69
N ARG A 187 0.67 -9.57 -3.43
CA ARG A 187 0.11 -10.80 -2.89
C ARG A 187 -1.41 -10.80 -2.92
N LEU A 188 -2.07 -9.70 -2.56
CA LEU A 188 -3.53 -9.58 -2.60
C LEU A 188 -4.10 -9.72 -4.02
N MET A 189 -3.46 -9.09 -5.02
CA MET A 189 -3.90 -9.20 -6.41
C MET A 189 -3.63 -10.57 -7.04
N LEU A 190 -2.59 -11.28 -6.57
CA LEU A 190 -2.34 -12.66 -6.98
C LEU A 190 -3.43 -13.62 -6.46
N LEU A 191 -3.95 -13.39 -5.25
CA LEU A 191 -5.05 -14.17 -4.67
C LEU A 191 -6.39 -13.95 -5.37
N SER A 192 -6.66 -12.70 -5.79
CA SER A 192 -7.93 -12.33 -6.40
C SER A 192 -7.69 -11.38 -7.57
N ARG A 193 -7.75 -11.92 -8.80
CA ARG A 193 -7.58 -11.11 -10.01
C ARG A 193 -8.54 -9.91 -10.09
N PRO A 194 -9.84 -10.04 -9.76
CA PRO A 194 -10.75 -8.89 -9.82
C PRO A 194 -10.41 -7.79 -8.80
N SER A 195 -9.57 -8.07 -7.80
CA SER A 195 -9.08 -7.08 -6.85
C SER A 195 -8.09 -6.08 -7.47
N TYR A 196 -7.54 -6.38 -8.64
CA TYR A 196 -6.74 -5.44 -9.41
C TYR A 196 -7.51 -4.14 -9.70
N GLN A 197 -8.79 -4.23 -10.07
CA GLN A 197 -9.60 -3.02 -10.34
C GLN A 197 -9.73 -2.16 -9.09
N CYS A 198 -9.96 -2.79 -7.92
CA CYS A 198 -10.02 -2.08 -6.64
C CYS A 198 -8.71 -1.35 -6.32
N PHE A 199 -7.56 -1.92 -6.69
CA PHE A 199 -6.26 -1.28 -6.54
C PHE A 199 -6.11 -0.09 -7.51
N ALA A 200 -6.43 -0.29 -8.79
CA ALA A 200 -6.38 0.77 -9.80
C ALA A 200 -7.25 1.98 -9.41
N ASP A 201 -8.48 1.73 -8.99
CA ASP A 201 -9.40 2.77 -8.52
C ASP A 201 -8.82 3.52 -7.29
N ALA A 202 -8.15 2.81 -6.39
CA ALA A 202 -7.52 3.41 -5.22
C ALA A 202 -6.32 4.28 -5.57
N ILE A 203 -5.47 3.86 -6.52
CA ILE A 203 -4.35 4.66 -7.01
C ILE A 203 -4.87 5.92 -7.71
N ALA A 204 -5.88 5.81 -8.57
CA ALA A 204 -6.51 6.94 -9.21
C ALA A 204 -7.10 7.94 -8.19
N ALA A 205 -7.74 7.44 -7.13
CA ALA A 205 -8.30 8.27 -6.06
C ALA A 205 -7.21 9.01 -5.25
N LEU A 206 -6.14 8.30 -4.89
CA LEU A 206 -4.99 8.89 -4.21
C LEU A 206 -4.39 10.00 -5.08
N ARG A 207 -4.24 9.72 -6.38
CA ARG A 207 -3.80 10.72 -7.34
C ARG A 207 -4.70 11.95 -7.34
N GLU A 208 -6.00 11.79 -7.54
CA GLU A 208 -6.94 12.91 -7.59
C GLU A 208 -6.88 13.72 -6.28
N TYR A 209 -6.79 13.04 -5.13
CA TYR A 209 -6.67 13.67 -3.83
C TYR A 209 -5.41 14.55 -3.73
N TYR A 210 -4.25 14.06 -4.16
CA TYR A 210 -2.98 14.77 -4.06
C TYR A 210 -2.75 15.81 -5.17
N ASP A 211 -3.29 15.60 -6.38
CA ASP A 211 -3.27 16.58 -7.48
C ASP A 211 -4.05 17.85 -7.07
N LYS A 212 -5.19 17.68 -6.38
CA LYS A 212 -5.99 18.82 -5.85
C LYS A 212 -5.26 19.65 -4.80
N LEU A 213 -4.26 19.08 -4.13
CA LEU A 213 -3.56 19.76 -3.04
C LEU A 213 -2.54 20.80 -3.54
N LYS A 214 -2.23 20.89 -4.85
CA LYS A 214 -1.44 21.95 -5.56
C LYS A 214 -0.30 22.58 -4.75
N ASN A 215 0.38 21.82 -3.91
CA ASN A 215 1.41 22.31 -3.01
C ASN A 215 2.63 21.42 -3.15
N SER A 216 3.83 22.01 -3.09
CA SER A 216 5.12 21.28 -2.97
C SER A 216 5.15 20.22 -1.85
N LYS A 217 4.19 20.29 -0.93
CA LYS A 217 3.95 19.35 0.17
C LYS A 217 3.34 18.00 -0.24
N SER A 218 2.89 17.80 -1.48
CA SER A 218 2.43 16.49 -1.99
C SER A 218 3.49 15.73 -2.79
N GLN A 219 4.69 16.29 -2.99
CA GLN A 219 5.75 15.61 -3.76
C GLN A 219 6.21 14.29 -3.14
N TRP A 220 6.19 14.16 -1.80
CA TRP A 220 6.56 12.90 -1.14
C TRP A 220 5.68 11.72 -1.54
N ILE A 221 4.41 11.95 -1.90
CA ILE A 221 3.55 10.86 -2.35
C ILE A 221 3.84 10.46 -3.79
N VAL A 222 4.21 11.43 -4.62
CA VAL A 222 4.69 11.16 -5.98
C VAL A 222 5.93 10.29 -5.88
N HIS A 223 6.87 10.68 -5.01
CA HIS A 223 8.11 9.93 -4.77
C HIS A 223 7.86 8.54 -4.17
N PHE A 224 6.88 8.41 -3.27
CA PHE A 224 6.50 7.11 -2.73
C PHE A 224 5.97 6.17 -3.83
N LEU A 225 5.08 6.67 -4.70
CA LEU A 225 4.56 5.91 -5.83
C LEU A 225 5.65 5.61 -6.89
N GLU A 226 6.59 6.53 -7.11
CA GLU A 226 7.77 6.33 -7.97
C GLU A 226 8.69 5.24 -7.42
N ALA A 227 9.02 5.30 -6.13
CA ALA A 227 9.86 4.32 -5.47
C ALA A 227 9.20 2.93 -5.46
N PHE A 228 7.89 2.88 -5.19
CA PHE A 228 7.10 1.67 -5.29
C PHE A 228 7.14 1.06 -6.69
N GLN A 229 6.92 1.88 -7.73
CA GLN A 229 6.96 1.41 -9.11
C GLN A 229 8.33 0.82 -9.47
N LEU A 230 9.40 1.53 -9.11
CA LEU A 230 10.77 1.10 -9.37
C LEU A 230 11.07 -0.22 -8.65
N ASN A 231 10.73 -0.32 -7.36
CA ASN A 231 10.95 -1.53 -6.57
C ASN A 231 10.18 -2.73 -7.11
N ILE A 232 8.91 -2.57 -7.49
CA ILE A 232 8.15 -3.66 -8.10
C ILE A 232 8.77 -4.06 -9.45
N SER A 233 9.17 -3.08 -10.27
CA SER A 233 9.80 -3.36 -11.57
C SER A 233 11.14 -4.09 -11.42
N GLU A 234 11.98 -3.68 -10.47
CA GLU A 234 13.26 -4.33 -10.16
C GLU A 234 13.06 -5.73 -9.55
N TYR A 235 12.10 -5.86 -8.64
CA TYR A 235 11.73 -7.15 -8.07
C TYR A 235 11.29 -8.14 -9.16
N LEU A 236 10.55 -7.65 -10.15
CA LEU A 236 10.18 -8.44 -11.32
C LEU A 236 11.40 -8.84 -12.13
N ASP A 237 12.25 -7.90 -12.51
CA ASP A 237 13.44 -8.17 -13.32
C ASP A 237 14.32 -9.24 -12.67
N ARG A 238 14.62 -9.09 -11.36
CA ARG A 238 15.37 -10.09 -10.57
C ARG A 238 14.68 -11.45 -10.52
N SER A 239 13.37 -11.49 -10.35
CA SER A 239 12.62 -12.74 -10.30
C SER A 239 12.59 -13.46 -11.65
N PHE A 240 12.71 -12.72 -12.76
CA PHE A 240 12.80 -13.28 -14.11
C PHE A 240 14.23 -13.73 -14.46
N ASP A 241 15.25 -12.98 -14.03
CA ASP A 241 16.66 -13.29 -14.30
C ASP A 241 17.17 -14.57 -13.65
N GLN A 242 16.57 -15.01 -12.54
CA GLN A 242 16.93 -16.28 -11.90
C GLN A 242 16.71 -17.52 -12.80
N LYS A 243 15.97 -17.39 -13.93
CA LYS A 243 15.87 -18.46 -14.94
C LYS A 243 16.98 -18.47 -15.99
N ASN A 244 17.63 -17.34 -16.29
CA ASN A 244 18.73 -17.33 -17.28
C ASN A 244 20.01 -18.02 -16.76
N LYS A 245 20.09 -18.31 -15.47
CA LYS A 245 21.18 -19.11 -14.86
C LYS A 245 20.88 -20.61 -14.72
N PHE A 246 19.64 -21.05 -15.00
CA PHE A 246 19.22 -22.45 -14.89
C PHE A 246 18.70 -23.01 -16.23
N LYS A 247 19.34 -22.65 -17.35
CA LYS A 247 19.36 -23.58 -18.49
C LYS A 247 20.37 -24.68 -18.14
N PRO A 248 19.99 -25.98 -18.19
CA PRO A 248 21.00 -27.03 -18.18
C PRO A 248 21.97 -26.73 -19.33
N GLN A 249 23.25 -26.63 -19.02
CA GLN A 249 24.28 -26.78 -20.04
C GLN A 249 24.11 -28.21 -20.56
N ASN A 250 23.43 -28.35 -21.69
CA ASN A 250 23.54 -29.55 -22.49
C ASN A 250 24.99 -29.58 -22.95
N HIS A 251 25.82 -30.35 -22.23
CA HIS A 251 27.10 -30.79 -22.74
C HIS A 251 26.79 -31.84 -23.80
N GLU A 252 26.89 -31.44 -25.07
CA GLU A 252 27.27 -32.34 -26.16
C GLU A 252 28.75 -32.68 -26.06
#